data_AF-A0ABD4T5Z1-F1
#
_entry.id   AF-A0ABD4T5Z1-F1
#
_cell.length_a   1.000
_cell.length_b   1.000
_cell.length_c   1.000
_cell.angle_alpha   90.00
_cell.angle_beta   90.00
_cell.angle_gamma   90.00
#
_symmetry.space_group_name_H-M   'P 1'
#
loop_
_entity.id
_entity.type
_entity.pdbx_description
1 polymer ?
#
loop_
_entity_poly.entity_id
_entity_poly.type
_entity_poly.pdbx_seq_one_letter_code
_entity_poly.pdbx_strand_id
1 'polypeptide(L)'
;MARNSNDVYIVKVLPILDKNFELLKLGKSLADERCNFKLDFSGVDSLNETQQRLLFKTWSKLSDKVRRDITDFVCCESINEQLGEIFDAIARDPSRLNSKFDFCYTSFWFVEKKYRLILTLIFVGIFASLGVSFWQFQKSYRVESSEIIFGTILDPEKLTDLETYLEETLVPNNFVDYLWNKLRNKKINVVVEGRKDISYKVAEYKIKNKQWDIFFASSPILSIKSKDNQYSWGFKMFPENRNDTYTSGFFVRSNSNIEGIDQINSSTKIALGEILQSASSFVVPVYELFGKTIKVSTGHRGHEIVEMVKAGNAEVGAAAITDNRIEKDSQLRLIFQSRAIPGSGVYFSPKLSNNDSANLKKAMEAAPKSVQRKANYGSGQEPDYKEFKTIMQTVDEILVCADFSKEDVNLFCPKGFKPRILVGKVHGWKAEQNNYVLYLKEENNGSTLNHVVMDKAVFRSIFEVDNPHELHGKRLKTMTPESKNATREVSIFFVKSAAQIEMLD
;
A
#
# COMPACT_ATOMS: atom_id res chain seq x y z
N MET A 1 23.52 -12.72 -38.27
CA MET A 1 22.27 -11.95 -38.48
C MET A 1 21.89 -11.26 -37.19
N ALA A 2 22.08 -9.94 -37.13
CA ALA A 2 21.27 -8.96 -36.39
C ALA A 2 21.94 -7.61 -36.62
N ARG A 3 21.29 -6.76 -37.44
CA ARG A 3 21.72 -5.37 -37.70
C ARG A 3 21.21 -4.48 -36.57
N ASN A 4 22.10 -3.66 -36.03
CA ASN A 4 21.77 -2.39 -35.41
C ASN A 4 21.13 -1.45 -36.45
N SER A 5 20.14 -0.66 -36.03
CA SER A 5 19.78 0.59 -36.72
C SER A 5 19.28 1.60 -35.69
N ASN A 6 20.15 2.51 -35.28
CA ASN A 6 19.82 3.84 -34.75
C ASN A 6 21.12 4.65 -34.64
N ASP A 7 21.79 4.84 -35.77
CA ASP A 7 22.84 5.85 -35.87
C ASP A 7 22.21 7.14 -36.41
N VAL A 8 22.12 8.15 -35.56
CA VAL A 8 21.77 9.52 -35.95
C VAL A 8 23.08 10.24 -36.26
N TYR A 9 23.30 10.59 -37.53
CA TYR A 9 24.47 11.36 -37.94
C TYR A 9 24.17 12.86 -37.82
N ILE A 10 24.94 13.55 -36.96
CA ILE A 10 24.91 15.02 -36.85
C ILE A 10 25.99 15.57 -37.79
N VAL A 11 25.59 16.28 -38.85
CA VAL A 11 26.51 16.95 -39.75
C VAL A 11 26.69 18.40 -39.29
N LYS A 12 27.83 18.73 -38.67
CA LYS A 12 28.23 20.11 -38.37
C LYS A 12 28.83 20.76 -39.62
N VAL A 13 28.23 21.85 -40.10
CA VAL A 13 28.78 22.64 -41.21
C VAL A 13 29.74 23.69 -40.67
N LEU A 14 31.05 23.42 -40.76
CA LEU A 14 32.11 24.44 -40.63
C LEU A 14 32.68 24.76 -42.02
N PRO A 15 33.25 25.96 -42.25
CA PRO A 15 33.44 26.47 -43.60
C PRO A 15 34.73 25.92 -44.21
N ILE A 16 34.61 25.10 -45.25
CA ILE A 16 35.70 24.86 -46.20
C ILE A 16 35.32 25.51 -47.52
N LEU A 17 35.85 26.71 -47.74
CA LEU A 17 35.95 27.33 -49.06
C LEU A 17 37.14 26.68 -49.78
N ASP A 18 36.90 25.59 -50.51
CA ASP A 18 37.46 25.42 -51.85
C ASP A 18 36.80 24.25 -52.59
N LYS A 19 36.64 24.40 -53.90
CA LYS A 19 36.13 23.44 -54.91
C LYS A 19 34.61 23.27 -55.02
N ASN A 20 34.05 24.06 -55.94
CA ASN A 20 32.80 23.80 -56.64
C ASN A 20 32.89 22.50 -57.44
N PHE A 21 32.28 21.39 -56.98
CA PHE A 21 31.53 20.41 -57.81
C PHE A 21 30.91 19.21 -57.04
N GLU A 22 31.09 19.06 -55.72
CA GLU A 22 30.66 17.83 -55.00
C GLU A 22 29.27 17.92 -54.31
N LEU A 23 28.75 19.12 -54.03
CA LEU A 23 27.46 19.28 -53.31
C LEU A 23 26.22 18.80 -54.10
N LEU A 24 26.30 18.80 -55.43
CA LEU A 24 25.21 18.34 -56.31
C LEU A 24 25.14 16.80 -56.41
N LYS A 25 26.22 16.08 -56.11
CA LYS A 25 26.21 14.61 -56.05
C LYS A 25 25.66 14.11 -54.71
N LEU A 26 25.95 14.80 -53.61
CA LEU A 26 25.41 14.44 -52.29
C LEU A 26 23.88 14.56 -52.25
N GLY A 27 23.33 15.65 -52.80
CA GLY A 27 21.88 15.88 -52.84
C GLY A 27 21.09 14.88 -53.70
N LYS A 28 21.73 14.23 -54.69
CA LYS A 28 21.09 13.24 -55.56
C LYS A 28 21.18 11.81 -55.00
N SER A 29 22.19 11.51 -54.19
CA SER A 29 22.32 10.22 -53.48
C SER A 29 21.47 10.14 -52.21
N LEU A 30 21.17 11.28 -51.58
CA LEU A 30 20.40 11.34 -50.32
C LEU A 30 18.87 11.28 -50.49
N ALA A 31 18.37 11.35 -51.74
CA ALA A 31 16.94 11.25 -52.03
C ALA A 31 16.43 9.80 -52.10
N ASP A 32 17.33 8.81 -52.20
CA ASP A 32 16.96 7.39 -52.39
C ASP A 32 17.06 6.53 -51.11
N GLU A 33 17.52 7.05 -49.97
CA GLU A 33 17.55 6.32 -48.70
C GLU A 33 16.86 7.09 -47.57
N ARG A 34 15.84 6.47 -46.95
CA ARG A 34 15.08 7.02 -45.80
C ARG A 34 15.95 7.05 -44.54
N CYS A 35 16.77 8.09 -44.38
CA CYS A 35 17.50 8.35 -43.15
C CYS A 35 17.02 9.66 -42.51
N ASN A 36 16.69 9.61 -41.22
CA ASN A 36 16.34 10.79 -40.41
C ASN A 36 17.60 11.61 -40.13
N PHE A 37 17.76 12.76 -40.79
CA PHE A 37 18.80 13.73 -40.48
C PHE A 37 18.22 14.92 -39.72
N LYS A 38 18.94 15.40 -38.70
CA LYS A 38 18.64 16.63 -37.98
C LYS A 38 19.57 17.74 -38.49
N LEU A 39 19.01 18.81 -39.05
CA LEU A 39 19.77 20.00 -39.44
C LEU A 39 19.76 20.97 -38.26
N ASP A 40 20.94 21.27 -37.72
CA ASP A 40 21.12 22.20 -36.61
C ASP A 40 21.60 23.56 -37.17
N PHE A 41 20.80 24.60 -36.98
CA PHE A 41 21.09 25.97 -37.39
C PHE A 41 21.51 26.87 -36.23
N SER A 42 21.77 26.30 -35.05
CA SER A 42 22.32 27.07 -33.93
C SER A 42 23.70 27.63 -34.30
N GLY A 43 23.77 28.95 -34.51
CA GLY A 43 25.00 29.65 -34.90
C GLY A 43 24.90 30.50 -36.16
N VAL A 44 23.75 30.58 -36.85
CA VAL A 44 23.58 31.50 -37.98
C VAL A 44 23.78 32.97 -37.58
N ASP A 45 23.45 33.32 -36.34
CA ASP A 45 23.60 34.68 -35.80
C ASP A 45 25.06 35.09 -35.53
N SER A 46 26.02 34.15 -35.56
CA SER A 46 27.46 34.45 -35.41
C SER A 46 28.19 34.63 -36.74
N LEU A 47 27.50 34.52 -37.87
CA LEU A 47 28.07 34.72 -39.21
C LEU A 47 28.27 36.21 -39.52
N ASN A 48 29.38 36.54 -40.16
CA ASN A 48 29.60 37.91 -40.62
C ASN A 48 28.75 38.24 -41.86
N GLU A 49 28.61 39.53 -42.16
CA GLU A 49 27.69 40.03 -43.19
C GLU A 49 27.97 39.44 -44.59
N THR A 50 29.22 39.10 -44.89
CA THR A 50 29.60 38.48 -46.18
C THR A 50 29.13 37.03 -46.26
N GLN A 51 29.26 36.28 -45.15
CA GLN A 51 28.78 34.90 -45.05
C GLN A 51 27.26 34.82 -45.08
N GLN A 52 26.56 35.74 -44.40
CA GLN A 52 25.09 35.81 -44.44
C GLN A 52 24.59 36.12 -45.86
N ARG A 53 25.22 37.07 -46.57
CA ARG A 53 24.88 37.35 -47.97
C ARG A 53 25.11 36.16 -48.90
N LEU A 54 26.17 35.38 -48.68
CA LEU A 54 26.43 34.16 -49.46
C LEU A 54 25.40 33.06 -49.18
N LEU A 55 24.99 32.91 -47.91
CA LEU A 55 23.94 31.99 -47.48
C LEU A 55 22.60 32.34 -48.14
N PHE A 56 22.21 33.62 -48.10
CA PHE A 56 20.99 34.11 -48.76
C PHE A 56 21.03 33.99 -50.29
N LYS A 57 22.19 34.23 -50.91
CA LYS A 57 22.39 34.04 -52.36
C LYS A 57 22.33 32.57 -52.78
N THR A 58 22.68 31.66 -51.87
CA THR A 58 22.58 30.21 -52.10
C THR A 58 21.15 29.72 -51.87
N TRP A 59 20.48 30.24 -50.84
CA TRP A 59 19.07 29.98 -50.54
C TRP A 59 18.14 30.40 -51.70
N SER A 60 18.37 31.58 -52.27
CA SER A 60 17.60 32.07 -53.43
C SER A 60 17.82 31.28 -54.72
N LYS A 61 18.85 30.45 -54.80
CA LYS A 61 19.10 29.53 -55.93
C LYS A 61 18.44 28.17 -55.77
N LEU A 62 17.92 27.85 -54.58
CA LEU A 62 17.15 26.62 -54.37
C LEU A 62 15.81 26.73 -55.11
N SER A 63 15.36 25.63 -55.71
CA SER A 63 14.03 25.60 -56.32
C SER A 63 12.95 25.88 -55.28
N ASP A 64 11.84 26.50 -55.70
CA ASP A 64 10.74 26.86 -54.79
C ASP A 64 10.09 25.64 -54.13
N LYS A 65 10.27 24.44 -54.69
CA LYS A 65 9.85 23.18 -54.07
C LYS A 65 10.70 22.87 -52.84
N VAL A 66 12.03 22.90 -52.98
CA VAL A 66 12.97 22.60 -51.87
C VAL A 66 12.87 23.67 -50.77
N ARG A 67 12.69 24.95 -51.12
CA ARG A 67 12.47 26.00 -50.10
C ARG A 67 11.19 25.76 -49.30
N ARG A 68 10.10 25.35 -49.95
CA ARG A 68 8.85 24.99 -49.28
C ARG A 68 9.01 23.77 -48.38
N ASP A 69 9.62 22.70 -48.90
CA ASP A 69 9.80 21.46 -48.13
C ASP A 69 10.65 21.68 -46.85
N ILE A 70 11.66 22.57 -46.89
CA ILE A 70 12.46 22.94 -45.72
C ILE A 70 11.68 23.85 -44.75
N THR A 71 10.90 24.81 -45.25
CA THR A 71 10.07 25.70 -44.40
C THR A 71 8.95 24.92 -43.71
N ASP A 72 8.32 23.99 -44.40
CA ASP A 72 7.27 23.12 -43.85
C ASP A 72 7.81 22.20 -42.75
N PHE A 73 9.07 21.73 -42.88
CA PHE A 73 9.74 20.90 -41.87
C PHE A 73 10.03 21.69 -40.57
N VAL A 74 10.52 22.93 -40.68
CA VAL A 74 10.82 23.80 -39.51
C VAL A 74 9.55 24.26 -38.79
N CYS A 75 8.44 24.45 -39.50
CA CYS A 75 7.16 24.79 -38.89
C CYS A 75 6.55 23.65 -38.07
N CYS A 76 6.77 22.38 -38.44
CA CYS A 76 6.25 21.24 -37.68
C CYS A 76 6.93 21.05 -36.30
N GLU A 77 8.23 21.36 -36.16
CA GLU A 77 8.95 21.21 -34.88
C GLU A 77 8.55 22.32 -33.88
N SER A 78 8.38 23.56 -34.36
CA SER A 78 7.94 24.71 -33.56
C SER A 78 6.53 24.57 -32.99
N ILE A 79 5.61 23.91 -33.72
CA ILE A 79 4.22 23.73 -33.27
C ILE A 79 4.12 22.81 -32.04
N ASN A 80 4.95 21.76 -31.93
CA ASN A 80 4.89 20.85 -30.79
C ASN A 80 5.41 21.47 -29.49
N GLU A 81 6.47 22.28 -29.57
CA GLU A 81 6.99 23.04 -28.42
C GLU A 81 6.03 24.15 -27.99
N GLN A 82 5.46 24.89 -28.96
CA GLN A 82 4.50 25.96 -28.69
C GLN A 82 3.16 25.43 -28.15
N LEU A 83 2.69 24.27 -28.60
CA LEU A 83 1.48 23.65 -28.04
C LEU A 83 1.66 23.29 -26.56
N GLY A 84 2.83 22.78 -26.17
CA GLY A 84 3.17 22.53 -24.77
C GLY A 84 3.06 23.79 -23.92
N GLU A 85 3.69 24.89 -24.36
CA GLU A 85 3.62 26.18 -23.65
C GLU A 85 2.20 26.78 -23.61
N ILE A 86 1.43 26.62 -24.69
CA ILE A 86 0.05 27.11 -24.77
C ILE A 86 -0.85 26.33 -23.81
N PHE A 87 -0.74 25.00 -23.75
CA PHE A 87 -1.50 24.20 -22.79
C PHE A 87 -1.14 24.51 -21.34
N ASP A 88 0.15 24.73 -21.05
CA ASP A 88 0.61 25.14 -19.72
C ASP A 88 0.13 26.55 -19.33
N ALA A 89 0.07 27.48 -20.29
CA ALA A 89 -0.45 28.83 -20.08
C ALA A 89 -1.97 28.82 -19.86
N ILE A 90 -2.72 28.01 -20.62
CA ILE A 90 -4.17 27.83 -20.46
C ILE A 90 -4.50 27.22 -19.09
N ALA A 91 -3.67 26.28 -18.61
CA ALA A 91 -3.87 25.65 -17.30
C ALA A 91 -3.61 26.60 -16.13
N ARG A 92 -2.74 27.61 -16.28
CA ARG A 92 -2.38 28.56 -15.21
C ARG A 92 -3.24 29.82 -15.15
N ASP A 93 -3.64 30.39 -16.30
CA ASP A 93 -4.49 31.58 -16.37
C ASP A 93 -5.15 31.74 -17.76
N PRO A 94 -6.44 31.39 -17.91
CA PRO A 94 -7.15 31.48 -19.19
C PRO A 94 -7.25 32.90 -19.78
N SER A 95 -7.02 33.95 -18.98
CA SER A 95 -7.16 35.36 -19.44
C SER A 95 -5.98 35.86 -20.28
N ARG A 96 -4.84 35.15 -20.27
CA ARG A 96 -3.63 35.49 -21.04
C ARG A 96 -3.62 34.99 -22.49
N LEU A 97 -4.69 34.34 -22.93
CA LEU A 97 -4.82 33.77 -24.28
C LEU A 97 -4.76 34.81 -25.42
N ASN A 98 -5.16 36.06 -25.18
CA ASN A 98 -5.35 37.04 -26.25
C ASN A 98 -4.05 37.54 -26.90
N SER A 99 -2.91 37.61 -26.20
CA SER A 99 -1.70 38.26 -26.76
C SER A 99 -0.78 37.32 -27.56
N LYS A 100 -0.84 36.00 -27.34
CA LYS A 100 -0.03 35.01 -28.09
C LYS A 100 -0.73 34.51 -29.35
N PHE A 101 -2.06 34.59 -29.44
CA PHE A 101 -2.82 34.13 -30.61
C PHE A 101 -2.68 35.03 -31.85
N ASP A 102 -2.41 36.33 -31.67
CA ASP A 102 -2.27 37.29 -32.78
C ASP A 102 -1.10 36.97 -33.72
N PHE A 103 -0.04 36.31 -33.22
CA PHE A 103 1.13 35.99 -34.04
C PHE A 103 0.90 34.79 -34.97
N CYS A 104 0.02 33.84 -34.62
CA CYS A 104 -0.34 32.72 -35.50
C CYS A 104 -1.44 33.08 -36.52
N TYR A 105 -2.32 34.02 -36.18
CA TYR A 105 -3.48 34.34 -37.00
C TYR A 105 -3.14 35.09 -38.30
N THR A 106 -2.06 35.87 -38.31
CA THR A 106 -1.64 36.69 -39.45
C THR A 106 -0.95 35.87 -40.55
N SER A 107 -0.22 34.80 -40.21
CA SER A 107 0.40 33.89 -41.19
C SER A 107 -0.61 32.93 -41.84
N PHE A 108 -1.73 32.66 -41.17
CA PHE A 108 -2.79 31.77 -41.66
C PHE A 108 -3.57 32.32 -42.86
N TRP A 109 -3.47 33.64 -43.11
CA TRP A 109 -4.17 34.30 -44.21
C TRP A 109 -3.53 34.07 -45.59
N PHE A 110 -2.32 33.50 -45.67
CA PHE A 110 -1.67 33.21 -46.96
C PHE A 110 -1.93 31.80 -47.52
N VAL A 111 -2.64 30.94 -46.77
CA VAL A 111 -2.97 29.59 -47.24
C VAL A 111 -4.13 29.67 -48.25
N GLU A 112 -3.97 29.03 -49.42
CA GLU A 112 -5.00 28.96 -50.47
C GLU A 112 -6.38 28.63 -49.88
N LYS A 113 -7.44 29.26 -50.41
CA LYS A 113 -8.83 29.18 -49.93
C LYS A 113 -9.33 27.73 -49.70
N LYS A 114 -8.75 26.75 -50.41
CA LYS A 114 -9.04 25.31 -50.27
C LYS A 114 -8.56 24.71 -48.94
N TYR A 115 -7.40 25.13 -48.43
CA TYR A 115 -6.85 24.59 -47.16
C TYR A 115 -7.44 25.25 -45.92
N ARG A 116 -7.97 26.48 -46.03
CA ARG A 116 -8.64 27.15 -44.90
C ARG A 116 -9.83 26.34 -44.38
N LEU A 117 -10.67 25.82 -45.28
CA LEU A 117 -11.82 24.98 -44.90
C LEU A 117 -11.36 23.69 -44.19
N ILE A 118 -10.32 23.03 -44.72
CA ILE A 118 -9.76 21.80 -44.13
C ILE A 118 -9.20 22.09 -42.73
N LEU A 119 -8.42 23.17 -42.58
CA LEU A 119 -7.85 23.55 -41.30
C LEU A 119 -8.92 23.94 -40.28
N THR A 120 -9.96 24.69 -40.67
CA THR A 120 -11.10 25.00 -39.79
C THR A 120 -11.80 23.73 -39.33
N LEU A 121 -12.04 22.76 -40.22
CA LEU A 121 -12.65 21.48 -39.85
C LEU A 121 -11.77 20.67 -38.89
N ILE A 122 -10.44 20.67 -39.08
CA ILE A 122 -9.49 20.05 -38.15
C ILE A 122 -9.57 20.71 -36.77
N PHE A 123 -9.54 22.03 -36.70
CA PHE A 123 -9.64 22.75 -35.42
C PHE A 123 -10.98 22.46 -34.72
N VAL A 124 -12.10 22.52 -35.44
CA VAL A 124 -13.42 22.18 -34.88
C VAL A 124 -13.45 20.75 -34.34
N GLY A 125 -12.86 19.79 -35.07
CA GLY A 125 -12.72 18.41 -34.61
C GLY A 125 -11.89 18.27 -33.33
N ILE A 126 -10.76 18.99 -33.23
CA ILE A 126 -9.91 19.01 -32.04
C ILE A 126 -10.66 19.61 -30.84
N PHE A 127 -11.32 20.76 -31.01
CA PHE A 127 -12.08 21.40 -29.94
C PHE A 127 -13.27 20.54 -29.47
N ALA A 128 -13.98 19.89 -30.40
CA ALA A 128 -15.04 18.96 -30.04
C ALA A 128 -14.49 17.77 -29.23
N SER A 129 -13.36 17.19 -29.65
CA SER A 129 -12.69 16.09 -28.94
C SER A 129 -12.20 16.49 -27.53
N LEU A 130 -11.62 17.68 -27.40
CA LEU A 130 -11.21 18.25 -26.10
C LEU A 130 -12.42 18.53 -25.21
N GLY A 131 -13.52 19.06 -25.77
CA GLY A 131 -14.76 19.28 -25.04
C GLY A 131 -15.38 17.99 -24.49
N VAL A 132 -15.43 16.93 -25.30
CA VAL A 132 -15.88 15.59 -24.86
C VAL A 132 -14.95 15.04 -23.77
N SER A 133 -13.63 15.17 -23.94
CA SER A 133 -12.66 14.69 -22.96
C SER A 133 -12.73 15.45 -21.64
N PHE A 134 -12.95 16.77 -21.68
CA PHE A 134 -13.17 17.59 -20.49
C PHE A 134 -14.46 17.21 -19.78
N TRP A 135 -15.54 16.96 -20.51
CA TRP A 135 -16.79 16.48 -19.92
C TRP A 135 -16.64 15.11 -19.26
N GLN A 136 -15.91 14.18 -19.89
CA GLN A 136 -15.55 12.89 -19.27
C GLN A 136 -14.74 13.09 -17.99
N PHE A 137 -13.72 13.93 -18.04
CA PHE A 137 -12.88 14.26 -16.88
C PHE A 137 -13.68 14.81 -15.70
N GLN A 138 -14.67 15.68 -15.95
CA GLN A 138 -15.54 16.21 -14.89
C GLN A 138 -16.43 15.13 -14.24
N LYS A 139 -16.71 14.03 -14.95
CA LYS A 139 -17.49 12.89 -14.44
C LYS A 139 -16.64 11.83 -13.75
N SER A 140 -15.34 11.79 -14.00
CA SER A 140 -14.42 10.80 -13.44
C SER A 140 -14.11 11.06 -11.96
N TYR A 141 -13.68 10.01 -11.27
CA TYR A 141 -13.20 10.10 -9.89
C TYR A 141 -11.74 10.55 -9.91
N ARG A 142 -11.50 11.76 -9.41
CA ARG A 142 -10.21 12.44 -9.51
C ARG A 142 -9.39 12.23 -8.25
N VAL A 143 -8.12 11.88 -8.41
CA VAL A 143 -7.18 11.69 -7.31
C VAL A 143 -5.87 12.46 -7.55
N GLU A 144 -5.29 13.00 -6.49
CA GLU A 144 -3.97 13.63 -6.46
C GLU A 144 -2.86 12.56 -6.51
N SER A 145 -3.10 11.45 -5.83
CA SER A 145 -2.14 10.35 -5.72
C SER A 145 -1.98 9.62 -7.06
N SER A 146 -0.73 9.48 -7.51
CA SER A 146 -0.38 8.72 -8.72
C SER A 146 -0.30 7.21 -8.49
N GLU A 147 -0.18 6.81 -7.23
CA GLU A 147 -0.17 5.43 -6.75
C GLU A 147 -1.08 5.32 -5.52
N ILE A 148 -1.84 4.24 -5.44
CA ILE A 148 -2.69 3.90 -4.29
C ILE A 148 -2.30 2.51 -3.81
N ILE A 149 -1.93 2.38 -2.53
CA ILE A 149 -1.49 1.10 -1.95
C ILE A 149 -2.60 0.49 -1.10
N PHE A 150 -3.02 -0.72 -1.47
CA PHE A 150 -3.98 -1.54 -0.73
C PHE A 150 -3.26 -2.50 0.19
N GLY A 151 -3.50 -2.37 1.49
CA GLY A 151 -3.04 -3.31 2.49
C GLY A 151 -4.03 -4.42 2.77
N THR A 152 -3.55 -5.66 2.85
CA THR A 152 -4.34 -6.79 3.37
C THR A 152 -3.43 -7.86 3.98
N ILE A 153 -3.94 -8.57 4.99
CA ILE A 153 -3.31 -9.77 5.56
C ILE A 153 -3.99 -11.07 5.11
N LEU A 154 -5.07 -10.95 4.32
CA LEU A 154 -5.77 -12.10 3.73
C LEU A 154 -5.24 -12.37 2.31
N ASP A 155 -6.06 -13.01 1.48
CA ASP A 155 -5.73 -13.34 0.10
C ASP A 155 -5.69 -12.05 -0.76
N PRO A 156 -4.52 -11.57 -1.21
CA PRO A 156 -4.42 -10.36 -2.04
C PRO A 156 -5.15 -10.53 -3.39
N GLU A 157 -5.23 -11.75 -3.91
CA GLU A 157 -5.94 -12.13 -5.14
C GLU A 157 -7.44 -11.76 -5.11
N LYS A 158 -8.03 -11.59 -3.92
CA LYS A 158 -9.41 -11.14 -3.77
C LYS A 158 -9.60 -9.66 -4.12
N LEU A 159 -8.52 -8.88 -4.10
CA LEU A 159 -8.54 -7.44 -4.39
C LEU A 159 -8.19 -7.11 -5.85
N THR A 160 -7.70 -8.06 -6.64
CA THR A 160 -7.24 -7.82 -8.03
C THR A 160 -8.33 -7.26 -8.95
N ASP A 161 -9.59 -7.72 -8.81
CA ASP A 161 -10.69 -7.18 -9.63
C ASP A 161 -11.02 -5.74 -9.23
N LEU A 162 -10.83 -5.39 -7.96
CA LEU A 162 -11.03 -4.04 -7.45
C LEU A 162 -9.90 -3.12 -7.87
N GLU A 163 -8.66 -3.59 -7.80
CA GLU A 163 -7.46 -2.94 -8.33
C GLU A 163 -7.69 -2.56 -9.80
N THR A 164 -7.99 -3.55 -10.65
CA THR A 164 -8.25 -3.34 -12.08
C THR A 164 -9.38 -2.33 -12.31
N TYR A 165 -10.49 -2.47 -11.58
CA TYR A 165 -11.61 -1.54 -11.69
C TYR A 165 -11.21 -0.10 -11.35
N LEU A 166 -10.39 0.10 -10.31
CA LEU A 166 -9.96 1.43 -9.89
C LEU A 166 -8.93 2.03 -10.84
N GLU A 167 -7.98 1.25 -11.37
CA GLU A 167 -7.06 1.72 -12.40
C GLU A 167 -7.78 2.22 -13.67
N GLU A 168 -8.92 1.60 -14.00
CA GLU A 168 -9.76 2.01 -15.14
C GLU A 168 -10.65 3.21 -14.84
N THR A 169 -10.99 3.43 -13.57
CA THR A 169 -12.01 4.38 -13.14
C THR A 169 -11.42 5.70 -12.59
N LEU A 170 -10.25 5.63 -11.97
CA LEU A 170 -9.56 6.78 -11.39
C LEU A 170 -8.79 7.56 -12.46
N VAL A 171 -8.77 8.88 -12.31
CA VAL A 171 -7.99 9.78 -13.16
C VAL A 171 -7.22 10.80 -12.31
N PRO A 172 -6.12 11.38 -12.82
CA PRO A 172 -5.44 12.48 -12.14
C PRO A 172 -6.39 13.64 -11.85
N ASN A 173 -6.14 14.42 -10.80
CA ASN A 173 -6.93 15.60 -10.48
C ASN A 173 -6.73 16.79 -11.44
N ASN A 174 -5.71 16.72 -12.30
CA ASN A 174 -5.38 17.72 -13.29
C ASN A 174 -5.80 17.28 -14.71
N PHE A 175 -6.46 18.17 -15.46
CA PHE A 175 -6.97 17.85 -16.80
C PHE A 175 -5.86 17.61 -17.83
N VAL A 176 -4.76 18.37 -17.76
CA VAL A 176 -3.60 18.21 -18.64
C VAL A 176 -2.95 16.85 -18.39
N ASP A 177 -2.77 16.47 -17.13
CA ASP A 177 -2.25 15.14 -16.77
C ASP A 177 -3.19 14.02 -17.23
N TYR A 178 -4.50 14.19 -17.09
CA TYR A 178 -5.49 13.25 -17.64
C TYR A 178 -5.36 13.09 -19.16
N LEU A 179 -5.23 14.18 -19.93
CA LEU A 179 -5.05 14.12 -21.38
C LEU A 179 -3.72 13.42 -21.74
N TRP A 180 -2.62 13.77 -21.08
CA TRP A 180 -1.33 13.15 -21.31
C TRP A 180 -1.33 11.66 -20.97
N ASN A 181 -1.96 11.29 -19.86
CA ASN A 181 -2.13 9.89 -19.44
C ASN A 181 -2.97 9.12 -20.45
N LYS A 182 -4.06 9.69 -20.94
CA LYS A 182 -4.91 9.09 -21.98
C LYS A 182 -4.13 8.87 -23.29
N LEU A 183 -3.32 9.85 -23.72
CA LEU A 183 -2.49 9.75 -24.92
C LEU A 183 -1.36 8.70 -24.78
N ARG A 184 -0.79 8.56 -23.59
CA ARG A 184 0.30 7.61 -23.29
C ARG A 184 -0.20 6.25 -22.78
N ASN A 185 -1.51 6.06 -22.69
CA ASN A 185 -2.14 4.89 -22.06
C ASN A 185 -1.59 4.61 -20.63
N LYS A 186 -1.29 5.67 -19.88
CA LYS A 186 -0.84 5.59 -18.48
C LYS A 186 -2.06 5.66 -17.56
N LYS A 187 -2.16 4.75 -16.60
CA LYS A 187 -3.21 4.74 -15.58
C LYS A 187 -2.66 5.18 -14.23
N ILE A 188 -3.55 5.49 -13.29
CA ILE A 188 -3.19 5.55 -11.87
C ILE A 188 -2.78 4.15 -11.45
N ASN A 189 -1.64 4.01 -10.76
CA ASN A 189 -1.16 2.71 -10.30
C ASN A 189 -1.93 2.31 -9.04
N VAL A 190 -2.54 1.14 -9.01
CA VAL A 190 -3.14 0.61 -7.78
C VAL A 190 -2.37 -0.66 -7.42
N VAL A 191 -1.75 -0.68 -6.25
CA VAL A 191 -0.88 -1.78 -5.83
C VAL A 191 -1.52 -2.51 -4.66
N VAL A 192 -1.73 -3.81 -4.80
CA VAL A 192 -2.14 -4.66 -3.67
C VAL A 192 -0.90 -5.21 -2.96
N GLU A 193 -0.64 -4.69 -1.77
CA GLU A 193 0.37 -5.20 -0.85
C GLU A 193 -0.27 -6.09 0.21
N GLY A 194 -0.04 -7.40 0.08
CA GLY A 194 -0.52 -8.37 1.06
C GLY A 194 -0.03 -9.78 0.76
N ARG A 195 0.10 -10.60 1.80
CA ARG A 195 0.36 -12.04 1.70
C ARG A 195 -0.27 -12.76 2.90
N LYS A 196 -0.62 -14.03 2.74
CA LYS A 196 -1.28 -14.85 3.77
C LYS A 196 -0.39 -15.17 5.00
N ASP A 197 0.90 -14.85 4.91
CA ASP A 197 1.92 -15.04 5.94
C ASP A 197 2.30 -13.73 6.65
N ILE A 198 1.68 -12.59 6.27
CA ILE A 198 1.87 -11.33 6.98
C ILE A 198 1.25 -11.45 8.38
N SER A 199 2.08 -11.24 9.41
CA SER A 199 1.63 -11.22 10.79
C SER A 199 0.78 -9.98 11.08
N TYR A 200 0.00 -10.02 12.17
CA TYR A 200 -0.72 -8.83 12.63
C TYR A 200 0.22 -7.71 13.04
N LYS A 201 1.43 -8.03 13.48
CA LYS A 201 2.43 -7.04 13.89
C LYS A 201 2.97 -6.28 12.67
N VAL A 202 3.08 -6.93 11.51
CA VAL A 202 3.51 -6.29 10.26
C VAL A 202 2.42 -5.35 9.82
N ALA A 203 1.17 -5.80 9.88
CA ALA A 203 0.03 -4.94 9.61
C ALA A 203 -0.02 -3.75 10.57
N GLU A 204 0.16 -3.96 11.88
CA GLU A 204 0.23 -2.88 12.88
C GLU A 204 1.34 -1.87 12.55
N TYR A 205 2.54 -2.34 12.19
CA TYR A 205 3.65 -1.48 11.80
C TYR A 205 3.31 -0.66 10.56
N LYS A 206 2.78 -1.30 9.51
CA LYS A 206 2.39 -0.63 8.26
C LYS A 206 1.26 0.39 8.47
N ILE A 207 0.28 0.04 9.33
CA ILE A 207 -0.78 0.93 9.77
C ILE A 207 -0.21 2.14 10.54
N LYS A 208 0.66 1.90 11.53
CA LYS A 208 1.32 2.96 12.33
C LYS A 208 2.04 3.95 11.42
N ASN A 209 2.83 3.43 10.48
CA ASN A 209 3.66 4.21 9.55
C ASN A 209 2.93 4.70 8.28
N LYS A 210 1.61 4.52 8.18
CA LYS A 210 0.80 4.99 7.04
C LYS A 210 1.28 4.48 5.68
N GLN A 211 1.81 3.26 5.64
CA GLN A 211 2.33 2.66 4.41
C GLN A 211 1.22 2.21 3.46
N TRP A 212 0.03 1.94 3.98
CA TRP A 212 -1.14 1.59 3.19
C TRP A 212 -2.09 2.77 3.11
N ASP A 213 -2.55 3.09 1.91
CA ASP A 213 -3.52 4.17 1.67
C ASP A 213 -4.94 3.68 1.98
N ILE A 214 -5.23 2.43 1.64
CA ILE A 214 -6.48 1.73 2.00
C ILE A 214 -6.12 0.39 2.64
N PHE A 215 -6.70 0.07 3.79
CA PHE A 215 -6.43 -1.17 4.49
C PHE A 215 -7.69 -2.01 4.72
N PHE A 216 -7.65 -3.25 4.25
CA PHE A 216 -8.69 -4.26 4.45
C PHE A 216 -8.37 -5.04 5.73
N ALA A 217 -8.91 -4.58 6.86
CA ALA A 217 -8.46 -5.03 8.17
C ALA A 217 -8.76 -6.50 8.46
N SER A 218 -9.87 -7.02 7.94
CA SER A 218 -10.34 -8.41 8.08
C SER A 218 -10.52 -8.95 9.51
N SER A 219 -10.12 -8.20 10.52
CA SER A 219 -10.16 -8.56 11.93
C SER A 219 -10.48 -7.35 12.79
N PRO A 220 -11.33 -7.49 13.82
CA PRO A 220 -11.65 -6.38 14.72
C PRO A 220 -10.42 -5.87 15.48
N ILE A 221 -9.42 -6.72 15.72
CA ILE A 221 -8.14 -6.33 16.31
C ILE A 221 -7.46 -5.30 15.42
N LEU A 222 -7.32 -5.59 14.12
CA LEU A 222 -6.68 -4.70 13.17
C LEU A 222 -7.52 -3.47 12.85
N SER A 223 -8.86 -3.59 12.84
CA SER A 223 -9.76 -2.44 12.76
C SER A 223 -9.53 -1.44 13.89
N ILE A 224 -9.41 -1.92 15.13
CA ILE A 224 -9.06 -1.08 16.28
C ILE A 224 -7.72 -0.40 16.06
N LYS A 225 -6.70 -1.14 15.61
CA LYS A 225 -5.37 -0.58 15.35
C LYS A 225 -5.39 0.49 14.25
N SER A 226 -6.18 0.31 13.20
CA SER A 226 -6.40 1.33 12.16
C SER A 226 -7.02 2.60 12.73
N LYS A 227 -8.07 2.45 13.55
CA LYS A 227 -8.76 3.57 14.21
C LYS A 227 -7.86 4.32 15.18
N ASP A 228 -7.12 3.60 16.03
CA ASP A 228 -6.15 4.17 16.96
C ASP A 228 -5.03 4.94 16.24
N ASN A 229 -4.79 4.58 14.97
CA ASN A 229 -3.85 5.21 14.06
C ASN A 229 -4.53 6.20 13.09
N GLN A 230 -5.71 6.71 13.43
CA GLN A 230 -6.43 7.77 12.70
C GLN A 230 -6.84 7.43 11.27
N TYR A 231 -6.90 6.16 10.91
CA TYR A 231 -7.53 5.79 9.65
C TYR A 231 -9.04 6.03 9.77
N SER A 232 -9.61 6.55 8.68
CA SER A 232 -11.03 6.84 8.59
C SER A 232 -11.82 5.64 8.08
N TRP A 233 -13.04 5.46 8.58
CA TRP A 233 -13.91 4.36 8.16
C TRP A 233 -14.36 4.50 6.71
N GLY A 234 -14.11 3.45 5.94
CA GLY A 234 -14.57 3.30 4.57
C GLY A 234 -15.83 2.48 4.46
N PHE A 235 -15.67 1.18 4.71
CA PHE A 235 -16.66 0.14 4.39
C PHE A 235 -16.66 -0.97 5.43
N LYS A 236 -17.78 -1.68 5.53
CA LYS A 236 -17.88 -2.92 6.29
C LYS A 236 -17.22 -4.05 5.51
N MET A 237 -16.42 -4.88 6.19
CA MET A 237 -15.98 -6.17 5.65
C MET A 237 -16.97 -7.27 6.03
N PHE A 238 -17.01 -8.34 5.23
CA PHE A 238 -18.01 -9.41 5.37
C PHE A 238 -19.46 -8.86 5.33
N PRO A 239 -19.82 -8.08 4.30
CA PRO A 239 -21.13 -7.41 4.23
C PRO A 239 -22.29 -8.40 4.19
N GLU A 240 -22.05 -9.65 3.75
CA GLU A 240 -23.05 -10.72 3.72
C GLU A 240 -23.42 -11.25 5.11
N ASN A 241 -22.57 -11.04 6.13
CA ASN A 241 -22.93 -11.36 7.51
C ASN A 241 -23.98 -10.35 8.00
N ARG A 242 -25.21 -10.84 8.23
CA ARG A 242 -26.37 -10.02 8.63
C ARG A 242 -26.21 -9.39 10.01
N ASN A 243 -25.41 -9.98 10.91
CA ASN A 243 -25.44 -9.63 12.33
C ASN A 243 -24.39 -8.61 12.77
N ASP A 244 -23.63 -7.99 11.84
CA ASP A 244 -22.51 -7.04 12.09
C ASP A 244 -21.44 -7.52 13.08
N THR A 245 -21.61 -8.73 13.60
CA THR A 245 -20.92 -9.36 14.70
C THR A 245 -20.89 -10.86 14.46
N TYR A 246 -20.03 -11.54 15.19
CA TYR A 246 -19.91 -13.00 15.22
C TYR A 246 -19.50 -13.40 16.63
N THR A 247 -19.53 -14.69 16.96
CA THR A 247 -19.12 -15.15 18.30
C THR A 247 -17.94 -16.10 18.21
N SER A 248 -17.15 -16.17 19.29
CA SER A 248 -16.27 -17.29 19.56
C SER A 248 -17.10 -18.41 20.18
N GLY A 249 -16.63 -19.65 20.08
CA GLY A 249 -17.21 -20.77 20.80
C GLY A 249 -16.19 -21.82 21.15
N PHE A 250 -16.41 -22.46 22.29
CA PHE A 250 -15.68 -23.66 22.69
C PHE A 250 -16.46 -24.88 22.25
N PHE A 251 -15.76 -25.83 21.65
CA PHE A 251 -16.34 -27.08 21.19
C PHE A 251 -15.46 -28.26 21.56
N VAL A 252 -16.10 -29.42 21.65
CA VAL A 252 -15.51 -30.69 22.03
C VAL A 252 -15.96 -31.77 21.06
N ARG A 253 -15.40 -32.98 21.17
CA ARG A 253 -15.98 -34.14 20.49
C ARG A 253 -17.39 -34.42 21.01
N SER A 254 -18.28 -34.91 20.14
CA SER A 254 -19.68 -35.19 20.50
C SER A 254 -19.82 -36.19 21.65
N ASN A 255 -18.86 -37.11 21.81
CA ASN A 255 -18.79 -38.09 22.90
C ASN A 255 -17.96 -37.63 24.12
N SER A 256 -17.57 -36.36 24.21
CA SER A 256 -16.83 -35.83 25.36
C SER A 256 -17.73 -35.69 26.60
N ASN A 257 -17.17 -36.03 27.78
CA ASN A 257 -17.81 -35.80 29.08
C ASN A 257 -17.77 -34.33 29.53
N ILE A 258 -17.09 -33.45 28.78
CA ILE A 258 -17.10 -32.01 29.04
C ILE A 258 -18.39 -31.43 28.46
N GLU A 259 -19.28 -30.98 29.33
CA GLU A 259 -20.58 -30.40 29.03
C GLU A 259 -20.53 -28.87 28.93
N GLY A 260 -19.61 -28.22 29.66
CA GLY A 260 -19.53 -26.76 29.72
C GLY A 260 -18.14 -26.21 30.03
N ILE A 261 -17.98 -24.89 29.85
CA ILE A 261 -16.71 -24.17 30.07
C ILE A 261 -16.21 -24.26 31.53
N ASP A 262 -17.12 -24.42 32.49
CA ASP A 262 -16.77 -24.50 33.92
C ASP A 262 -15.93 -25.73 34.25
N GLN A 263 -16.12 -26.82 33.49
CA GLN A 263 -15.39 -28.07 33.68
C GLN A 263 -13.97 -28.04 33.11
N ILE A 264 -13.63 -27.01 32.31
CA ILE A 264 -12.26 -26.80 31.81
C ILE A 264 -11.36 -26.43 32.99
N ASN A 265 -10.29 -27.20 33.18
CA ASN A 265 -9.35 -27.09 34.29
C ASN A 265 -7.91 -27.46 33.86
N SER A 266 -6.98 -27.56 34.82
CA SER A 266 -5.56 -27.82 34.56
C SER A 266 -5.24 -29.17 33.92
N SER A 267 -6.19 -30.11 33.90
CA SER A 267 -6.02 -31.38 33.16
C SER A 267 -6.49 -31.30 31.71
N THR A 268 -7.24 -30.27 31.34
CA THR A 268 -7.86 -30.12 30.02
C THR A 268 -6.89 -29.46 29.04
N LYS A 269 -6.58 -30.11 27.92
CA LYS A 269 -5.79 -29.53 26.83
C LYS A 269 -6.69 -28.84 25.81
N ILE A 270 -6.41 -27.56 25.59
CA ILE A 270 -7.19 -26.68 24.71
C ILE A 270 -6.35 -26.32 23.49
N ALA A 271 -6.92 -26.48 22.29
CA ALA A 271 -6.36 -25.96 21.05
C ALA A 271 -6.88 -24.54 20.81
N LEU A 272 -5.95 -23.59 20.70
CA LEU A 272 -6.19 -22.16 20.54
C LEU A 272 -5.50 -21.60 19.30
N GLY A 273 -5.97 -20.42 18.90
CA GLY A 273 -5.38 -19.60 17.86
C GLY A 273 -3.98 -19.11 18.16
N GLU A 274 -3.44 -18.36 17.22
CA GLU A 274 -2.19 -17.61 17.40
C GLU A 274 -2.38 -16.46 18.39
N ILE A 275 -1.38 -16.29 19.26
CA ILE A 275 -1.39 -15.34 20.38
C ILE A 275 -1.61 -13.92 19.85
N LEU A 276 -2.67 -13.26 20.31
CA LEU A 276 -3.10 -11.91 19.93
C LEU A 276 -3.41 -11.68 18.42
N GLN A 277 -3.34 -12.72 17.58
CA GLN A 277 -3.63 -12.62 16.15
C GLN A 277 -4.99 -13.20 15.76
N SER A 278 -5.74 -13.71 16.74
CA SER A 278 -7.08 -14.23 16.52
C SER A 278 -8.06 -13.76 17.58
N ALA A 279 -9.06 -12.99 17.17
CA ALA A 279 -10.13 -12.55 18.05
C ALA A 279 -10.91 -13.75 18.62
N SER A 280 -11.38 -14.66 17.74
CA SER A 280 -12.31 -15.72 18.10
C SER A 280 -11.68 -17.04 18.50
N SER A 281 -10.40 -17.29 18.21
CA SER A 281 -9.71 -18.51 18.66
C SER A 281 -8.62 -18.26 19.70
N PHE A 282 -8.31 -17.00 20.03
CA PHE A 282 -7.35 -16.68 21.09
C PHE A 282 -7.85 -15.62 22.06
N VAL A 283 -8.05 -14.37 21.62
CA VAL A 283 -8.31 -13.23 22.53
C VAL A 283 -9.58 -13.47 23.37
N VAL A 284 -10.71 -13.74 22.73
CA VAL A 284 -11.97 -13.99 23.45
C VAL A 284 -11.90 -15.29 24.26
N PRO A 285 -11.42 -16.42 23.73
CA PRO A 285 -11.23 -17.64 24.53
C PRO A 285 -10.38 -17.44 25.80
N VAL A 286 -9.27 -16.72 25.73
CA VAL A 286 -8.41 -16.45 26.88
C VAL A 286 -9.15 -15.59 27.91
N TYR A 287 -9.92 -14.61 27.46
CA TYR A 287 -10.75 -13.77 28.33
C TYR A 287 -11.86 -14.58 29.02
N GLU A 288 -12.58 -15.44 28.29
CA GLU A 288 -13.65 -16.28 28.84
C GLU A 288 -13.13 -17.37 29.81
N LEU A 289 -11.84 -17.71 29.71
CA LEU A 289 -11.15 -18.62 30.64
C LEU A 289 -10.37 -17.90 31.75
N PHE A 290 -10.59 -16.59 31.92
CA PHE A 290 -9.90 -15.80 32.94
C PHE A 290 -10.02 -16.43 34.34
N GLY A 291 -8.90 -16.47 35.07
CA GLY A 291 -8.84 -17.07 36.41
C GLY A 291 -8.63 -18.59 36.43
N LYS A 292 -8.57 -19.26 35.27
CA LYS A 292 -8.29 -20.70 35.19
C LYS A 292 -6.81 -20.98 34.95
N THR A 293 -6.38 -22.17 35.36
CA THR A 293 -5.14 -22.81 34.91
C THR A 293 -5.51 -23.91 33.91
N ILE A 294 -4.84 -23.95 32.76
CA ILE A 294 -5.19 -24.84 31.64
C ILE A 294 -3.95 -25.37 30.94
N LYS A 295 -4.09 -26.49 30.21
CA LYS A 295 -3.09 -26.92 29.23
C LYS A 295 -3.45 -26.38 27.87
N VAL A 296 -2.48 -25.82 27.15
CA VAL A 296 -2.75 -25.14 25.87
C VAL A 296 -1.83 -25.59 24.76
N SER A 297 -2.39 -25.63 23.56
CA SER A 297 -1.64 -25.67 22.32
C SER A 297 -2.09 -24.47 21.50
N THR A 298 -1.19 -23.52 21.24
CA THR A 298 -1.48 -22.26 20.54
C THR A 298 -0.86 -22.26 19.14
N GLY A 299 -1.21 -21.25 18.33
CA GLY A 299 -0.63 -21.07 17.00
C GLY A 299 -1.40 -21.75 15.86
N HIS A 300 -2.60 -22.25 16.14
CA HIS A 300 -3.37 -23.02 15.17
C HIS A 300 -4.40 -22.17 14.43
N ARG A 301 -4.63 -22.49 13.15
CA ARG A 301 -5.74 -21.93 12.35
C ARG A 301 -7.05 -22.66 12.69
N GLY A 302 -8.19 -22.02 12.44
CA GLY A 302 -9.50 -22.57 12.83
C GLY A 302 -9.79 -23.99 12.33
N HIS A 303 -9.31 -24.36 11.13
CA HIS A 303 -9.46 -25.72 10.63
C HIS A 303 -8.55 -26.73 11.34
N GLU A 304 -7.31 -26.33 11.69
CA GLU A 304 -6.37 -27.17 12.44
C GLU A 304 -6.90 -27.44 13.85
N ILE A 305 -7.46 -26.43 14.51
CA ILE A 305 -8.11 -26.58 15.82
C ILE A 305 -9.24 -27.62 15.76
N VAL A 306 -10.08 -27.55 14.73
CA VAL A 306 -11.16 -28.52 14.51
C VAL A 306 -10.62 -29.95 14.39
N GLU A 307 -9.59 -30.15 13.56
CA GLU A 307 -8.98 -31.47 13.36
C GLU A 307 -8.27 -31.98 14.61
N MET A 308 -7.62 -31.11 15.38
CA MET A 308 -7.00 -31.49 16.65
C MET A 308 -8.00 -32.03 17.66
N VAL A 309 -9.19 -31.43 17.75
CA VAL A 309 -10.26 -31.91 18.64
C VAL A 309 -10.79 -33.25 18.15
N LYS A 310 -11.08 -33.39 16.85
CA LYS A 310 -11.55 -34.65 16.26
C LYS A 310 -10.56 -35.80 16.47
N ALA A 311 -9.28 -35.54 16.24
CA ALA A 311 -8.20 -36.51 16.42
C ALA A 311 -7.91 -36.83 17.90
N GLY A 312 -8.42 -36.03 18.85
CA GLY A 312 -8.14 -36.19 20.27
C GLY A 312 -6.79 -35.65 20.72
N ASN A 313 -6.13 -34.84 19.88
CA ASN A 313 -4.89 -34.15 20.24
C ASN A 313 -5.13 -32.98 21.21
N ALA A 314 -6.39 -32.53 21.32
CA ALA A 314 -6.91 -31.62 22.32
C ALA A 314 -8.34 -32.06 22.70
N GLU A 315 -8.76 -31.85 23.95
CA GLU A 315 -10.13 -32.13 24.38
C GLU A 315 -11.11 -31.02 23.99
N VAL A 316 -10.63 -29.78 23.95
CA VAL A 316 -11.43 -28.58 23.65
C VAL A 316 -10.75 -27.77 22.56
N GLY A 317 -11.53 -27.23 21.63
CA GLY A 317 -11.08 -26.26 20.63
C GLY A 317 -11.86 -24.94 20.76
N ALA A 318 -11.23 -23.83 20.34
CA ALA A 318 -11.89 -22.54 20.24
C ALA A 318 -11.86 -22.00 18.80
N ALA A 319 -13.00 -21.58 18.26
CA ALA A 319 -13.08 -21.02 16.91
C ALA A 319 -14.19 -19.98 16.77
N ALA A 320 -14.21 -19.29 15.63
CA ALA A 320 -15.36 -18.50 15.23
C ALA A 320 -16.57 -19.43 14.98
N ILE A 321 -17.71 -19.10 15.57
CA ILE A 321 -18.99 -19.74 15.28
C ILE A 321 -19.66 -18.94 14.16
N THR A 322 -19.10 -19.06 12.96
CA THR A 322 -19.68 -18.54 11.73
C THR A 322 -20.16 -19.71 10.88
N ASP A 323 -21.28 -19.54 10.17
CA ASP A 323 -21.81 -20.47 9.17
C ASP A 323 -22.21 -21.88 9.68
N ASN A 324 -22.40 -22.01 10.99
CA ASN A 324 -22.82 -23.23 11.69
C ASN A 324 -21.91 -24.44 11.41
N ARG A 325 -20.63 -24.22 11.07
CA ARG A 325 -19.71 -25.32 10.71
C ARG A 325 -19.57 -26.34 11.84
N ILE A 326 -19.44 -25.85 13.08
CA ILE A 326 -19.31 -26.71 14.27
C ILE A 326 -20.64 -27.44 14.55
N GLU A 327 -21.78 -26.73 14.42
CA GLU A 327 -23.10 -27.32 14.68
C GLU A 327 -23.51 -28.37 13.65
N LYS A 328 -23.03 -28.25 12.40
CA LYS A 328 -23.28 -29.20 11.32
C LYS A 328 -22.35 -30.41 11.36
N ASP A 329 -21.31 -30.38 12.18
CA ASP A 329 -20.33 -31.45 12.28
C ASP A 329 -20.75 -32.47 13.36
N SER A 330 -21.22 -33.65 12.95
CA SER A 330 -21.73 -34.67 13.87
C SER A 330 -20.68 -35.22 14.85
N GLN A 331 -19.39 -34.98 14.60
CA GLN A 331 -18.30 -35.39 15.49
C GLN A 331 -18.03 -34.37 16.58
N LEU A 332 -18.61 -33.18 16.49
CA LEU A 332 -18.35 -32.07 17.40
C LEU A 332 -19.63 -31.62 18.09
N ARG A 333 -19.45 -30.97 19.23
CA ARG A 333 -20.52 -30.36 20.01
C ARG A 333 -20.03 -29.07 20.61
N LEU A 334 -20.82 -28.00 20.47
CA LEU A 334 -20.56 -26.73 21.13
C LEU A 334 -20.88 -26.85 22.63
N ILE A 335 -19.98 -26.34 23.48
CA ILE A 335 -20.14 -26.34 24.95
C ILE A 335 -20.27 -24.92 25.53
N PHE A 336 -19.92 -23.91 24.73
CA PHE A 336 -20.02 -22.51 25.13
C PHE A 336 -19.97 -21.61 23.89
N GLN A 337 -20.72 -20.51 23.93
CA GLN A 337 -20.69 -19.44 22.95
C GLN A 337 -20.40 -18.13 23.66
N SER A 338 -19.44 -17.36 23.17
CA SER A 338 -19.06 -16.09 23.77
C SER A 338 -20.10 -15.01 23.52
N ARG A 339 -19.88 -13.86 24.18
CA ARG A 339 -20.43 -12.57 23.75
C ARG A 339 -20.09 -12.24 22.29
N ALA A 340 -20.82 -11.29 21.72
CA ALA A 340 -20.61 -10.81 20.37
C ALA A 340 -19.23 -10.16 20.20
N ILE A 341 -18.56 -10.53 19.12
CA ILE A 341 -17.31 -9.96 18.62
C ILE A 341 -17.70 -9.02 17.47
N PRO A 342 -17.31 -7.75 17.50
CA PRO A 342 -17.61 -6.82 16.41
C PRO A 342 -16.96 -7.28 15.10
N GLY A 343 -17.61 -6.97 13.98
CA GLY A 343 -17.04 -7.17 12.66
C GLY A 343 -15.78 -6.32 12.39
N SER A 344 -15.30 -6.36 11.15
CA SER A 344 -14.15 -5.59 10.70
C SER A 344 -14.49 -4.67 9.53
N GLY A 345 -13.52 -3.85 9.12
CA GLY A 345 -13.74 -2.82 8.11
C GLY A 345 -12.60 -2.60 7.14
N VAL A 346 -12.90 -1.76 6.16
CA VAL A 346 -11.94 -1.15 5.24
C VAL A 346 -11.71 0.28 5.68
N TYR A 347 -10.43 0.66 5.77
CA TYR A 347 -9.99 1.89 6.42
C TYR A 347 -9.12 2.72 5.48
N PHE A 348 -9.33 4.03 5.44
CA PHE A 348 -8.61 4.98 4.60
C PHE A 348 -7.59 5.75 5.43
N SER A 349 -6.34 5.76 4.97
CA SER A 349 -5.22 6.39 5.65
C SER A 349 -5.39 7.90 5.77
N PRO A 350 -4.97 8.51 6.89
CA PRO A 350 -4.93 9.97 7.04
C PRO A 350 -3.89 10.65 6.13
N LYS A 351 -3.03 9.87 5.44
CA LYS A 351 -2.10 10.40 4.43
C LYS A 351 -2.83 10.84 3.16
N LEU A 352 -3.98 10.24 2.85
CA LEU A 352 -4.80 10.64 1.71
C LEU A 352 -5.41 12.03 1.97
N SER A 353 -5.43 12.87 0.94
CA SER A 353 -6.18 14.13 1.02
C SER A 353 -7.67 13.85 1.21
N ASN A 354 -8.40 14.77 1.82
CA ASN A 354 -9.85 14.62 2.02
C ASN A 354 -10.59 14.38 0.69
N ASN A 355 -10.11 15.00 -0.39
CA ASN A 355 -10.66 14.82 -1.73
C ASN A 355 -10.35 13.42 -2.28
N ASP A 356 -9.12 12.93 -2.13
CA ASP A 356 -8.74 11.57 -2.56
C ASP A 356 -9.55 10.52 -1.79
N SER A 357 -9.61 10.62 -0.46
CA SER A 357 -10.40 9.70 0.37
C SER A 357 -11.88 9.69 -0.04
N ALA A 358 -12.49 10.87 -0.26
CA ALA A 358 -13.88 10.96 -0.70
C ALA A 358 -14.12 10.39 -2.11
N ASN A 359 -13.22 10.64 -3.06
CA ASN A 359 -13.36 10.16 -4.43
C ASN A 359 -13.08 8.66 -4.55
N LEU A 360 -12.07 8.14 -3.84
CA LEU A 360 -11.81 6.71 -3.73
C LEU A 360 -12.99 5.98 -3.09
N LYS A 361 -13.56 6.52 -2.01
CA LYS A 361 -14.76 5.96 -1.40
C LYS A 361 -15.93 5.91 -2.38
N LYS A 362 -16.22 6.98 -3.10
CA LYS A 362 -17.28 6.98 -4.13
C LYS A 362 -17.00 5.99 -5.27
N ALA A 363 -15.75 5.90 -5.72
CA ALA A 363 -15.36 4.95 -6.78
C ALA A 363 -15.56 3.51 -6.31
N MET A 364 -15.09 3.16 -5.11
CA MET A 364 -15.27 1.83 -4.51
C MET A 364 -16.74 1.50 -4.23
N GLU A 365 -17.56 2.49 -3.85
CA GLU A 365 -19.00 2.30 -3.65
C GLU A 365 -19.73 2.02 -4.97
N ALA A 366 -19.29 2.66 -6.06
CA ALA A 366 -19.82 2.47 -7.41
C ALA A 366 -19.34 1.18 -8.09
N ALA A 367 -18.34 0.48 -7.53
CA ALA A 367 -17.80 -0.74 -8.11
C ALA A 367 -18.90 -1.81 -8.29
N PRO A 368 -18.84 -2.67 -9.33
CA PRO A 368 -19.82 -3.73 -9.52
C PRO A 368 -19.95 -4.63 -8.29
N LYS A 369 -21.15 -5.13 -7.98
CA LYS A 369 -21.39 -5.98 -6.80
C LYS A 369 -20.55 -7.27 -6.80
N SER A 370 -20.21 -7.81 -7.96
CA SER A 370 -19.28 -8.93 -8.09
C SER A 370 -17.88 -8.58 -7.57
N VAL A 371 -17.37 -7.39 -7.91
CA VAL A 371 -16.09 -6.85 -7.44
C VAL A 371 -16.14 -6.61 -5.93
N GLN A 372 -17.17 -5.92 -5.43
CA GLN A 372 -17.36 -5.67 -3.99
C GLN A 372 -17.37 -6.97 -3.18
N ARG A 373 -18.12 -7.97 -3.63
CA ARG A 373 -18.23 -9.28 -2.97
C ARG A 373 -16.92 -10.05 -3.00
N LYS A 374 -16.20 -10.09 -4.12
CA LYS A 374 -14.90 -10.77 -4.22
C LYS A 374 -13.87 -10.13 -3.28
N ALA A 375 -13.82 -8.80 -3.26
CA ALA A 375 -12.98 -8.01 -2.35
C ALA A 375 -13.52 -7.95 -0.90
N ASN A 376 -14.67 -8.60 -0.64
CA ASN A 376 -15.27 -8.77 0.68
C ASN A 376 -15.53 -7.46 1.44
N TYR A 377 -16.04 -6.43 0.75
CA TYR A 377 -16.45 -5.17 1.36
C TYR A 377 -17.83 -4.71 0.88
N GLY A 378 -18.48 -3.84 1.65
CA GLY A 378 -19.75 -3.22 1.26
C GLY A 378 -20.20 -2.13 2.21
N SER A 379 -21.39 -1.58 1.94
CA SER A 379 -22.02 -0.57 2.79
C SER A 379 -22.28 -1.13 4.20
N GLY A 380 -22.06 -0.30 5.22
CA GLY A 380 -22.30 -0.64 6.61
C GLY A 380 -21.74 0.43 7.55
N GLN A 381 -22.18 0.40 8.80
CA GLN A 381 -21.67 1.29 9.84
C GLN A 381 -20.40 0.71 10.46
N GLU A 382 -19.54 1.59 10.97
CA GLU A 382 -18.40 1.16 11.77
C GLU A 382 -18.91 0.54 13.09
N PRO A 383 -18.49 -0.69 13.45
CA PRO A 383 -18.84 -1.28 14.73
C PRO A 383 -18.35 -0.45 15.94
N ASP A 384 -19.08 -0.50 17.05
CA ASP A 384 -18.56 0.00 18.33
C ASP A 384 -17.57 -1.02 18.92
N TYR A 385 -16.30 -0.64 18.98
CA TYR A 385 -15.21 -1.49 19.47
C TYR A 385 -14.94 -1.35 20.98
N LYS A 386 -15.69 -0.52 21.74
CA LYS A 386 -15.39 -0.23 23.15
C LYS A 386 -15.27 -1.49 24.02
N GLU A 387 -16.26 -2.38 23.99
CA GLU A 387 -16.24 -3.60 24.79
C GLU A 387 -15.09 -4.52 24.37
N PHE A 388 -14.91 -4.71 23.06
CA PHE A 388 -13.83 -5.55 22.55
C PHE A 388 -12.43 -5.01 22.90
N LYS A 389 -12.26 -3.67 22.94
CA LYS A 389 -11.04 -3.05 23.47
C LYS A 389 -10.79 -3.41 24.93
N THR A 390 -11.81 -3.40 25.78
CA THR A 390 -11.66 -3.81 27.19
C THR A 390 -11.23 -5.27 27.30
N ILE A 391 -11.81 -6.17 26.50
CA ILE A 391 -11.41 -7.58 26.44
C ILE A 391 -9.94 -7.70 26.04
N MET A 392 -9.52 -7.02 24.97
CA MET A 392 -8.12 -7.02 24.52
C MET A 392 -7.17 -6.53 25.60
N GLN A 393 -7.52 -5.43 26.30
CA GLN A 393 -6.72 -4.89 27.39
C GLN A 393 -6.56 -5.89 28.54
N THR A 394 -7.66 -6.54 28.96
CA THR A 394 -7.60 -7.59 29.99
C THR A 394 -6.73 -8.77 29.56
N VAL A 395 -6.82 -9.18 28.29
CA VAL A 395 -5.97 -10.24 27.75
C VAL A 395 -4.51 -9.82 27.74
N ASP A 396 -4.19 -8.61 27.28
CA ASP A 396 -2.82 -8.08 27.30
C ASP A 396 -2.24 -8.11 28.73
N GLU A 397 -3.03 -7.74 29.75
CA GLU A 397 -2.63 -7.82 31.16
C GLU A 397 -2.33 -9.26 31.61
N ILE A 398 -3.18 -10.23 31.24
CA ILE A 398 -2.95 -11.66 31.53
C ILE A 398 -1.65 -12.14 30.87
N LEU A 399 -1.40 -11.73 29.63
CA LEU A 399 -0.22 -12.16 28.87
C LEU A 399 1.10 -11.64 29.43
N VAL A 400 1.07 -10.67 30.35
CA VAL A 400 2.27 -10.23 31.09
C VAL A 400 2.75 -11.33 32.04
N CYS A 401 1.86 -12.14 32.61
CA CYS A 401 2.21 -13.17 33.60
C CYS A 401 2.01 -14.61 33.09
N ALA A 402 1.24 -14.81 32.03
CA ALA A 402 1.06 -16.11 31.39
C ALA A 402 2.32 -16.54 30.62
N ASP A 403 2.64 -17.83 30.71
CA ASP A 403 3.76 -18.45 30.00
C ASP A 403 3.27 -19.64 29.18
N PHE A 404 2.97 -19.37 27.90
CA PHE A 404 2.46 -20.37 26.94
C PHE A 404 3.53 -21.39 26.51
N SER A 405 4.76 -21.29 27.02
CA SER A 405 5.81 -22.31 26.83
C SER A 405 5.74 -23.43 27.88
N LYS A 406 4.93 -23.26 28.93
CA LYS A 406 4.69 -24.29 29.96
C LYS A 406 3.50 -25.16 29.60
N GLU A 407 3.51 -26.38 30.15
CA GLU A 407 2.38 -27.29 30.05
C GLU A 407 1.13 -26.69 30.72
N ASP A 408 1.28 -26.22 31.97
CA ASP A 408 0.23 -25.54 32.71
C ASP A 408 0.38 -24.02 32.58
N VAL A 409 -0.64 -23.37 32.03
CA VAL A 409 -0.70 -21.92 31.81
C VAL A 409 -1.75 -21.31 32.72
N ASN A 410 -1.35 -20.34 33.52
CA ASN A 410 -2.25 -19.55 34.35
C ASN A 410 -2.80 -18.38 33.54
N LEU A 411 -4.10 -18.33 33.33
CA LEU A 411 -4.79 -17.22 32.67
C LEU A 411 -5.23 -16.14 33.67
N PHE A 412 -4.31 -15.80 34.58
CA PHE A 412 -4.46 -14.75 35.59
C PHE A 412 -3.09 -14.41 36.15
N CYS A 413 -2.96 -13.18 36.67
CA CYS A 413 -1.76 -12.79 37.42
C CYS A 413 -1.95 -13.07 38.92
N PRO A 414 -0.87 -13.44 39.64
CA PRO A 414 -0.93 -13.63 41.08
C PRO A 414 -1.44 -12.38 41.81
N LYS A 415 -2.14 -12.55 42.93
CA LYS A 415 -2.63 -11.42 43.74
C LYS A 415 -1.45 -10.55 44.19
N GLY A 416 -1.55 -9.24 44.00
CA GLY A 416 -0.48 -8.29 44.32
C GLY A 416 0.65 -8.22 43.29
N PHE A 417 0.50 -8.90 42.14
CA PHE A 417 1.44 -8.81 41.04
C PHE A 417 1.58 -7.35 40.56
N LYS A 418 2.82 -6.87 40.52
CA LYS A 418 3.19 -5.59 39.91
C LYS A 418 4.29 -5.88 38.89
N PRO A 419 4.05 -5.69 37.58
CA PRO A 419 5.09 -5.92 36.60
C PRO A 419 6.24 -4.95 36.84
N ARG A 420 7.48 -5.43 36.70
CA ARG A 420 8.63 -4.54 36.66
C ARG A 420 8.64 -3.89 35.28
N ILE A 421 8.47 -2.56 35.26
CA ILE A 421 8.56 -1.76 34.05
C ILE A 421 9.99 -1.27 33.91
N LEU A 422 10.64 -1.63 32.81
CA LEU A 422 11.95 -1.13 32.43
C LEU A 422 11.79 -0.33 31.14
N VAL A 423 12.30 0.90 31.11
CA VAL A 423 12.39 1.72 29.90
C VAL A 423 13.85 2.02 29.62
N GLY A 424 14.32 1.67 28.44
CA GLY A 424 15.73 1.80 28.10
C GLY A 424 16.01 1.80 26.61
N LYS A 425 17.21 2.24 26.24
CA LYS A 425 17.72 2.17 24.86
C LYS A 425 18.50 0.90 24.64
N VAL A 426 18.31 0.26 23.48
CA VAL A 426 19.10 -0.91 23.08
C VAL A 426 20.51 -0.46 22.72
N HIS A 427 21.49 -0.85 23.54
CA HIS A 427 22.89 -0.54 23.35
C HIS A 427 23.63 -1.61 22.53
N GLY A 428 23.10 -2.83 22.49
CA GLY A 428 23.67 -3.92 21.71
C GLY A 428 22.84 -5.18 21.85
N TRP A 429 23.35 -6.27 21.28
CA TRP A 429 22.68 -7.57 21.34
C TRP A 429 23.70 -8.71 21.22
N LYS A 430 23.27 -9.92 21.55
CA LYS A 430 23.94 -11.17 21.18
C LYS A 430 22.92 -12.21 20.75
N ALA A 431 23.30 -13.07 19.81
CA ALA A 431 22.58 -14.30 19.55
C ALA A 431 23.07 -15.40 20.49
N GLU A 432 22.13 -16.10 21.10
CA GLU A 432 22.33 -17.41 21.71
C GLU A 432 21.56 -18.45 20.88
N GLN A 433 21.80 -19.75 21.10
CA GLN A 433 21.30 -20.82 20.23
C GLN A 433 19.86 -20.60 19.72
N ASN A 434 18.90 -20.47 20.63
CA ASN A 434 17.49 -20.20 20.29
C ASN A 434 16.96 -18.82 20.72
N ASN A 435 17.82 -17.97 21.29
CA ASN A 435 17.40 -16.70 21.87
C ASN A 435 18.17 -15.52 21.29
N TYR A 436 17.58 -14.35 21.34
CA TYR A 436 18.30 -13.09 21.31
C TYR A 436 18.37 -12.50 22.72
N VAL A 437 19.52 -11.92 23.05
CA VAL A 437 19.69 -11.12 24.26
C VAL A 437 19.96 -9.69 23.84
N LEU A 438 19.04 -8.79 24.17
CA LEU A 438 19.18 -7.36 23.95
C LEU A 438 19.76 -6.72 25.21
N TYR A 439 20.78 -5.88 25.03
CA TYR A 439 21.39 -5.11 26.10
C TYR A 439 20.69 -3.75 26.19
N LEU A 440 19.86 -3.55 27.21
CA LEU A 440 19.10 -2.32 27.44
C LEU A 440 19.78 -1.48 28.53
N LYS A 441 20.09 -0.23 28.21
CA LYS A 441 20.55 0.77 29.17
C LYS A 441 19.34 1.57 29.66
N GLU A 442 19.05 1.50 30.95
CA GLU A 442 17.87 2.16 31.55
C GLU A 442 17.99 3.68 31.49
N GLU A 443 16.89 4.39 31.17
CA GLU A 443 16.92 5.85 31.03
C GLU A 443 17.07 6.56 32.39
N ASN A 444 16.43 6.03 33.44
CA ASN A 444 16.42 6.64 34.77
C ASN A 444 17.62 6.23 35.63
N ASN A 445 18.33 5.15 35.25
CA ASN A 445 19.46 4.61 35.99
C ASN A 445 20.55 4.16 35.01
N GLY A 446 21.20 5.15 34.39
CA GLY A 446 22.12 4.97 33.28
C GLY A 446 23.39 4.15 33.58
N SER A 447 23.58 3.64 34.79
CA SER A 447 24.66 2.70 35.14
C SER A 447 24.24 1.23 35.02
N THR A 448 22.94 0.92 35.02
CA THR A 448 22.47 -0.48 35.03
C THR A 448 22.26 -1.00 33.61
N LEU A 449 23.02 -2.04 33.25
CA LEU A 449 22.83 -2.78 32.00
C LEU A 449 21.84 -3.92 32.25
N ASN A 450 20.76 -3.96 31.48
CA ASN A 450 19.72 -4.96 31.59
C ASN A 450 19.78 -5.90 30.39
N HIS A 451 19.64 -7.19 30.62
CA HIS A 451 19.62 -8.21 29.57
C HIS A 451 18.18 -8.64 29.32
N VAL A 452 17.63 -8.32 28.16
CA VAL A 452 16.30 -8.79 27.75
C VAL A 452 16.48 -10.00 26.84
N VAL A 453 16.18 -11.17 27.38
CA VAL A 453 16.29 -12.47 26.71
C VAL A 453 14.93 -12.84 26.13
N MET A 454 14.90 -13.20 24.86
CA MET A 454 13.69 -13.68 24.20
C MET A 454 13.99 -14.73 23.14
N ASP A 455 13.04 -15.63 22.93
CA ASP A 455 13.13 -16.63 21.87
C ASP A 455 13.18 -15.95 20.50
N LYS A 456 13.90 -16.52 19.53
CA LYS A 456 14.00 -15.96 18.17
C LYS A 456 12.64 -15.85 17.47
N ALA A 457 11.72 -16.78 17.70
CA ALA A 457 10.36 -16.71 17.16
C ALA A 457 9.58 -15.56 17.80
N VAL A 458 9.71 -15.40 19.12
CA VAL A 458 9.11 -14.28 19.86
C VAL A 458 9.69 -12.95 19.36
N PHE A 459 11.02 -12.84 19.23
CA PHE A 459 11.69 -11.66 18.70
C PHE A 459 11.17 -11.25 17.32
N ARG A 460 11.13 -12.20 16.37
CA ARG A 460 10.62 -11.95 15.02
C ARG A 460 9.16 -11.53 15.03
N SER A 461 8.34 -12.12 15.90
CA SER A 461 6.93 -11.74 16.05
C SER A 461 6.74 -10.33 16.58
N ILE A 462 7.73 -9.77 17.31
CA ILE A 462 7.62 -8.44 17.94
C ILE A 462 8.22 -7.35 17.06
N PHE A 463 9.44 -7.60 16.55
CA PHE A 463 10.26 -6.54 15.97
C PHE A 463 10.37 -6.61 14.45
N GLU A 464 10.09 -7.78 13.86
CA GLU A 464 10.04 -7.96 12.40
C GLU A 464 11.31 -7.57 11.65
N VAL A 465 12.40 -7.50 12.40
CA VAL A 465 13.74 -7.42 11.86
C VAL A 465 14.34 -8.82 11.96
N ASP A 466 14.99 -9.28 10.90
CA ASP A 466 15.74 -10.53 10.96
C ASP A 466 17.03 -10.36 11.77
N ASN A 467 17.49 -9.11 11.89
CA ASN A 467 18.72 -8.74 12.57
C ASN A 467 18.43 -7.79 13.76
N PRO A 468 18.67 -8.22 15.01
CA PRO A 468 18.52 -7.35 16.17
C PRO A 468 19.43 -6.12 16.18
N HIS A 469 20.42 -6.05 15.29
CA HIS A 469 21.21 -4.86 15.08
C HIS A 469 20.37 -3.63 14.71
N GLU A 470 19.26 -3.82 14.00
CA GLU A 470 18.35 -2.74 13.60
C GLU A 470 17.65 -2.07 14.79
N LEU A 471 17.64 -2.74 15.96
CA LEU A 471 17.11 -2.17 17.19
C LEU A 471 18.11 -1.26 17.90
N HIS A 472 19.37 -1.19 17.46
CA HIS A 472 20.38 -0.36 18.12
C HIS A 472 19.94 1.11 18.21
N GLY A 473 20.01 1.68 19.42
CA GLY A 473 19.58 3.04 19.73
C GLY A 473 18.07 3.22 19.92
N LYS A 474 17.24 2.23 19.57
CA LYS A 474 15.79 2.28 19.77
C LYS A 474 15.42 2.14 21.24
N ARG A 475 14.35 2.82 21.64
CA ARG A 475 13.77 2.77 22.98
C ARG A 475 12.76 1.64 23.09
N LEU A 476 12.94 0.82 24.12
CA LEU A 476 12.06 -0.28 24.46
C LEU A 476 11.52 -0.10 25.87
N LYS A 477 10.26 -0.45 26.06
CA LYS A 477 9.61 -0.64 27.35
C LYS A 477 9.35 -2.12 27.52
N THR A 478 9.85 -2.73 28.60
CA THR A 478 9.57 -4.13 28.94
C THR A 478 8.75 -4.21 30.22
N MET A 479 7.82 -5.14 30.27
CA MET A 479 6.96 -5.44 31.41
C MET A 479 7.12 -6.92 31.72
N THR A 480 7.81 -7.26 32.80
CA THR A 480 8.03 -8.67 33.15
C THR A 480 7.57 -8.99 34.57
N PRO A 481 7.23 -10.26 34.83
CA PRO A 481 7.24 -10.78 36.18
C PRO A 481 8.66 -10.61 36.76
N GLU A 482 8.72 -10.31 38.06
CA GLU A 482 9.92 -9.91 38.80
C GLU A 482 11.18 -10.74 38.48
N SER A 483 12.33 -10.08 38.35
CA SER A 483 13.61 -10.73 38.01
C SER A 483 14.07 -11.65 39.13
N LYS A 484 14.25 -12.95 38.84
CA LYS A 484 14.73 -13.93 39.81
C LYS A 484 16.21 -13.77 40.18
N ASN A 485 17.01 -13.06 39.38
CA ASN A 485 18.46 -12.96 39.52
C ASN A 485 18.95 -11.54 39.20
N ALA A 486 18.67 -10.58 40.08
CA ALA A 486 19.34 -9.29 40.02
C ALA A 486 20.64 -9.35 40.84
N THR A 487 21.79 -9.44 40.19
CA THR A 487 23.04 -9.01 40.82
C THR A 487 23.08 -7.48 40.82
N ARG A 488 23.91 -6.85 41.68
CA ARG A 488 23.96 -5.38 41.82
C ARG A 488 24.24 -4.62 40.51
N GLU A 489 24.72 -5.28 39.45
CA GLU A 489 25.14 -4.64 38.20
C GLU A 489 24.35 -5.09 36.96
N VAL A 490 23.73 -6.27 36.94
CA VAL A 490 23.01 -6.80 35.78
C VAL A 490 21.69 -7.46 36.19
N SER A 491 20.59 -7.02 35.57
CA SER A 491 19.28 -7.67 35.69
C SER A 491 18.93 -8.41 34.40
N ILE A 492 18.44 -9.65 34.51
CA ILE A 492 17.99 -10.45 33.36
C ILE A 492 16.46 -10.50 33.33
N PHE A 493 15.89 -10.20 32.17
CA PHE A 493 14.46 -10.14 31.90
C PHE A 493 14.13 -11.14 30.79
N PHE A 494 13.15 -12.01 31.03
CA PHE A 494 12.70 -12.95 30.00
C PHE A 494 11.40 -12.45 29.39
N VAL A 495 11.41 -12.23 28.07
CA VAL A 495 10.22 -11.89 27.29
C VAL A 495 9.73 -13.16 26.59
N LYS A 496 8.49 -13.50 26.87
CA LYS A 496 7.76 -14.71 26.44
C LYS A 496 6.61 -14.39 25.49
N SER A 497 6.11 -13.15 25.52
CA SER A 497 5.02 -12.70 24.66
C SER A 497 5.22 -11.25 24.22
N ALA A 498 4.57 -10.87 23.12
CA ALA A 498 4.59 -9.49 22.65
C ALA A 498 3.94 -8.50 23.62
N ALA A 499 3.06 -8.95 24.53
CA ALA A 499 2.46 -8.11 25.55
C ALA A 499 3.47 -7.62 26.61
N GLN A 500 4.64 -8.27 26.70
CA GLN A 500 5.68 -7.92 27.68
C GLN A 500 6.69 -6.90 27.15
N ILE A 501 6.55 -6.43 25.91
CA ILE A 501 7.52 -5.50 25.32
C ILE A 501 6.88 -4.58 24.29
N GLU A 502 7.29 -3.32 24.31
CA GLU A 502 6.77 -2.27 23.46
C GLU A 502 7.93 -1.42 22.94
N MET A 503 7.97 -1.17 21.63
CA MET A 503 8.89 -0.21 21.03
C MET A 503 8.30 1.19 21.13
N LEU A 504 9.04 2.12 21.73
CA LEU A 504 8.57 3.49 21.99
C LEU A 504 8.88 4.47 20.85
N ASP A 505 9.80 4.10 19.96
CA ASP A 505 10.25 4.93 18.84
C ASP A 505 9.56 4.61 17.50
#